data_AF-A0A2P8AIN9-F1
#
_entry.id   AF-A0A2P8AIN9-F1
#
_cell.length_a   1.000
_cell.length_b   1.000
_cell.length_c   1.000
_cell.angle_alpha   90.00
_cell.angle_beta   90.00
_cell.angle_gamma   90.00
#
_symmetry.space_group_name_H-M   'P 1'
#
loop_
_entity.id
_entity.type
_entity.pdbx_description
1 polymer ?
#
loop_
_entity_poly.entity_id
_entity_poly.type
_entity_poly.pdbx_seq_one_letter_code
_entity_poly.pdbx_strand_id
1 'polypeptide(L)'
;MTLVNVDFIQRSLDGDAPADVVLLSDARLRQEHAIFQNIGRFDEKGHELVVAGGGSSYLSILAALVGRALIKSYRDIIAYGIRIAMYTALAIMMGTIWLRLSPVQAHIQSFINAIFFGGAFTSFMAVAYIPSFLEDRALYIKERANGLYGPAAFLLANIVTGIPYLFVTALTFSVITYWLGNFAPSASAFFTWTMWLFLDLVAAESLVVLVASALPIFIVALAVTAFANGLWMCTGGFLVPTQQLNPFWKYVFHYINYQAYVFEGTMINEFANRQYDCGTVNPLTQQCNCQYRASVVDGRCVIDGTSVLDNYGYSKGDMGTKIGIMISIIVVYRLLGWFVLYFRRR
;
A
#
# COMPACT_ATOMS: atom_id res chain seq x y z
N MET A 1 -23.21 -28.95 -13.24
CA MET A 1 -22.10 -29.90 -13.48
C MET A 1 -21.26 -29.93 -12.22
N THR A 2 -21.58 -30.87 -11.32
CA THR A 2 -20.96 -31.06 -10.01
C THR A 2 -19.61 -31.76 -10.20
N LEU A 3 -18.52 -31.13 -9.74
CA LEU A 3 -17.20 -31.75 -9.72
C LEU A 3 -17.14 -32.74 -8.55
N VAL A 4 -17.19 -34.03 -8.86
CA VAL A 4 -16.93 -35.10 -7.89
C VAL A 4 -15.47 -35.50 -8.01
N ASN A 5 -14.76 -35.47 -6.88
CA ASN A 5 -13.35 -35.78 -6.77
C ASN A 5 -13.14 -37.30 -6.97
N VAL A 6 -12.61 -37.68 -8.14
CA VAL A 6 -12.56 -39.08 -8.62
C VAL A 6 -11.72 -39.99 -7.72
N ASP A 7 -10.74 -39.43 -7.00
CA ASP A 7 -9.87 -40.18 -6.08
C ASP A 7 -10.61 -40.74 -4.86
N PHE A 8 -11.76 -40.17 -4.47
CA PHE A 8 -12.50 -40.61 -3.29
C PHE A 8 -13.40 -41.82 -3.57
N ILE A 9 -13.91 -41.94 -4.80
CA ILE A 9 -14.72 -43.09 -5.23
C ILE A 9 -13.82 -44.33 -5.37
N GLN A 10 -12.59 -44.16 -5.85
CA GLN A 10 -11.66 -45.27 -6.02
C GLN A 10 -11.35 -45.97 -4.67
N ARG A 11 -11.09 -45.19 -3.61
CA ARG A 11 -10.87 -45.73 -2.24
C ARG A 11 -12.12 -46.32 -1.59
N SER A 12 -13.32 -45.85 -1.97
CA SER A 12 -14.58 -46.40 -1.49
C SER A 12 -14.92 -47.75 -2.13
N LEU A 13 -14.47 -48.00 -3.36
CA LEU A 13 -14.69 -49.26 -4.07
C LEU A 13 -13.74 -50.37 -3.59
N ASP A 14 -12.56 -50.00 -3.09
CA ASP A 14 -11.54 -50.93 -2.57
C ASP A 14 -11.81 -51.44 -1.13
N GLY A 15 -12.92 -51.04 -0.50
CA GLY A 15 -13.43 -51.68 0.72
C GLY A 15 -12.65 -51.41 2.02
N ASP A 16 -11.72 -50.45 2.06
CA ASP A 16 -10.80 -50.24 3.20
C ASP A 16 -11.17 -49.04 4.10
N ALA A 17 -12.44 -48.62 4.11
CA ALA A 17 -12.92 -47.53 4.97
C ALA A 17 -13.69 -48.08 6.18
N PRO A 18 -13.33 -47.72 7.43
CA PRO A 18 -13.98 -48.25 8.61
C PRO A 18 -15.43 -47.72 8.73
N ALA A 19 -16.36 -48.61 9.13
CA ALA A 19 -17.81 -48.43 9.03
C ALA A 19 -18.38 -47.26 9.86
N ASP A 20 -17.63 -46.80 10.86
CA ASP A 20 -17.91 -45.64 11.71
C ASP A 20 -17.78 -44.30 10.95
N VAL A 21 -16.86 -44.21 9.98
CA VAL A 21 -16.68 -43.00 9.17
C VAL A 21 -17.80 -42.83 8.13
N VAL A 22 -18.33 -43.94 7.60
CA VAL A 22 -19.44 -43.93 6.64
C VAL A 22 -20.75 -43.49 7.30
N LEU A 23 -21.03 -43.94 8.53
CA LEU A 23 -22.23 -43.58 9.29
C LEU A 23 -22.24 -42.10 9.71
N LEU A 24 -21.09 -41.54 10.09
CA LEU A 24 -20.96 -40.12 10.45
C LEU A 24 -21.12 -39.19 9.25
N SER A 25 -20.64 -39.61 8.07
CA SER A 25 -20.85 -38.90 6.80
C SER A 25 -22.34 -38.88 6.40
N ASP A 26 -23.01 -40.03 6.50
CA ASP A 26 -24.41 -40.16 6.08
C ASP A 26 -25.37 -39.39 7.02
N ALA A 27 -25.06 -39.36 8.33
CA ALA A 27 -25.78 -38.54 9.29
C ALA A 27 -25.60 -37.02 9.04
N ARG A 28 -24.39 -36.58 8.68
CA ARG A 28 -24.08 -35.17 8.38
C ARG A 28 -24.73 -34.69 7.08
N LEU A 29 -24.75 -35.55 6.05
CA LEU A 29 -25.43 -35.28 4.77
C LEU A 29 -26.96 -35.22 4.93
N ARG A 30 -27.55 -36.06 5.80
CA ARG A 30 -28.98 -35.97 6.15
C ARG A 30 -29.31 -34.71 6.95
N GLN A 31 -28.42 -34.28 7.84
CA GLN A 31 -28.58 -33.03 8.59
C GLN A 31 -28.47 -31.80 7.68
N GLU A 32 -27.55 -31.79 6.70
CA GLU A 32 -27.47 -30.74 5.69
C GLU A 32 -28.68 -30.74 4.73
N HIS A 33 -29.19 -31.91 4.33
CA HIS A 33 -30.42 -32.02 3.52
C HIS A 33 -31.68 -31.56 4.28
N ALA A 34 -31.78 -31.82 5.58
CA ALA A 34 -32.89 -31.35 6.41
C ALA A 34 -32.87 -29.83 6.62
N ILE A 35 -31.68 -29.22 6.73
CA ILE A 35 -31.52 -27.76 6.79
C ILE A 35 -31.85 -27.12 5.44
N PHE A 36 -31.45 -27.75 4.32
CA PHE A 36 -31.83 -27.29 2.98
C PHE A 36 -33.32 -27.45 2.67
N GLN A 37 -33.98 -28.50 3.18
CA GLN A 37 -35.42 -28.69 3.03
C GLN A 37 -36.25 -27.72 3.87
N ASN A 38 -35.78 -27.34 5.07
CA ASN A 38 -36.46 -26.35 5.91
C ASN A 38 -36.35 -24.90 5.41
N ILE A 39 -35.43 -24.61 4.48
CA ILE A 39 -35.37 -23.31 3.78
C ILE A 39 -36.32 -23.29 2.56
N GLY A 40 -36.90 -24.43 2.17
CA GLY A 40 -37.68 -24.56 0.95
C GLY A 40 -39.04 -25.26 1.13
N ARG A 41 -40.00 -24.61 1.82
CA ARG A 41 -41.48 -24.80 1.72
C ARG A 41 -42.15 -24.02 2.87
N PHE A 42 -43.14 -23.13 2.74
CA PHE A 42 -44.25 -22.94 1.79
C PHE A 42 -44.69 -21.44 1.77
N ASP A 43 -45.14 -20.94 0.61
CA ASP A 43 -46.27 -20.00 0.54
C ASP A 43 -47.34 -20.66 -0.35
N GLU A 44 -48.59 -20.69 0.12
CA GLU A 44 -49.69 -21.54 -0.38
C GLU A 44 -50.35 -21.04 -1.67
N LYS A 45 -49.72 -20.14 -2.41
CA LYS A 45 -50.32 -19.57 -3.62
C LYS A 45 -49.37 -19.63 -4.81
N GLY A 46 -49.17 -20.83 -5.33
CA GLY A 46 -49.07 -21.16 -6.77
C GLY A 46 -48.28 -20.25 -7.73
N HIS A 47 -47.42 -19.37 -7.25
CA HIS A 47 -46.52 -18.55 -8.05
C HIS A 47 -45.13 -19.13 -7.86
N GLU A 48 -44.50 -19.54 -8.97
CA GLU A 48 -43.05 -19.68 -9.01
C GLU A 48 -42.45 -18.44 -8.34
N LEU A 49 -41.70 -18.64 -7.26
CA LEU A 49 -40.67 -17.69 -6.87
C LEU A 49 -39.60 -17.76 -7.97
N VAL A 50 -39.92 -17.12 -9.10
CA VAL A 50 -38.94 -16.37 -9.85
C VAL A 50 -38.21 -15.59 -8.78
N VAL A 51 -36.95 -15.93 -8.50
CA VAL A 51 -36.04 -15.01 -7.81
C VAL A 51 -36.17 -13.75 -8.61
N ALA A 52 -36.95 -12.81 -8.09
CA ALA A 52 -37.33 -11.63 -8.82
C ALA A 52 -36.00 -11.01 -9.24
N GLY A 53 -35.75 -11.02 -10.54
CA GLY A 53 -34.68 -10.28 -11.19
C GLY A 53 -34.97 -8.79 -11.08
N GLY A 54 -35.24 -8.30 -9.87
CA GLY A 54 -35.04 -6.91 -9.53
C GLY A 54 -33.54 -6.74 -9.56
N GLY A 55 -33.04 -6.16 -10.66
CA GLY A 55 -31.63 -5.82 -10.81
C GLY A 55 -31.21 -5.05 -9.57
N SER A 56 -30.54 -5.74 -8.65
CA SER A 56 -29.87 -5.11 -7.52
C SER A 56 -28.98 -4.05 -8.13
N SER A 57 -29.23 -2.79 -7.79
CA SER A 57 -28.45 -1.68 -8.30
C SER A 57 -26.97 -2.01 -8.09
N TYR A 58 -26.12 -1.70 -9.06
CA TYR A 58 -24.68 -1.93 -8.95
C TYR A 58 -24.13 -1.36 -7.63
N LEU A 59 -24.74 -0.28 -7.12
CA LEU A 59 -24.47 0.34 -5.83
C LEU A 59 -24.83 -0.52 -4.62
N SER A 60 -25.95 -1.26 -4.64
CA SER A 60 -26.31 -2.15 -3.52
C SER A 60 -25.41 -3.38 -3.46
N ILE A 61 -25.00 -3.94 -4.61
CA ILE A 61 -24.00 -5.01 -4.68
C ILE A 61 -22.66 -4.51 -4.13
N LEU A 62 -22.22 -3.33 -4.56
CA LEU A 62 -20.96 -2.73 -4.12
C LEU A 62 -20.98 -2.40 -2.63
N ALA A 63 -22.07 -1.82 -2.11
CA ALA A 63 -22.23 -1.53 -0.70
C ALA A 63 -22.23 -2.80 0.15
N ALA A 64 -22.90 -3.86 -0.30
CA ALA A 64 -22.85 -5.16 0.37
C ALA A 64 -21.44 -5.77 0.37
N LEU A 65 -20.71 -5.66 -0.75
CA LEU A 65 -19.33 -6.14 -0.85
C LEU A 65 -18.39 -5.36 0.08
N VAL A 66 -18.50 -4.04 0.10
CA VAL A 66 -17.73 -3.16 0.99
C VAL A 66 -18.06 -3.45 2.44
N GLY A 67 -19.35 -3.56 2.79
CA GLY A 67 -19.77 -3.89 4.16
C GLY A 67 -19.20 -5.23 4.62
N ARG A 68 -19.28 -6.27 3.77
CA ARG A 68 -18.67 -7.57 4.07
C ARG A 68 -17.14 -7.49 4.17
N ALA A 69 -16.48 -6.77 3.27
CA ALA A 69 -15.03 -6.63 3.27
C ALA A 69 -14.53 -5.84 4.48
N LEU A 70 -15.26 -4.82 4.94
CA LEU A 70 -14.98 -4.09 6.18
C LEU A 70 -15.17 -4.98 7.41
N ILE A 71 -16.26 -5.75 7.47
CA ILE A 71 -16.49 -6.72 8.56
C ILE A 71 -15.40 -7.79 8.55
N LYS A 72 -14.99 -8.30 7.39
CA LYS A 72 -13.86 -9.24 7.25
C LYS A 72 -12.57 -8.61 7.76
N SER A 73 -12.24 -7.41 7.29
CA SER A 73 -11.03 -6.70 7.70
C SER A 73 -10.98 -6.44 9.20
N TYR A 74 -12.11 -6.07 9.81
CA TYR A 74 -12.21 -5.89 11.25
C TYR A 74 -12.11 -7.19 12.05
N ARG A 75 -12.71 -8.29 11.55
CA ARG A 75 -12.72 -9.59 12.26
C ARG A 75 -11.43 -10.39 12.07
N ASP A 76 -10.74 -10.21 10.95
CA ASP A 76 -9.43 -10.81 10.68
C ASP A 76 -8.31 -9.95 11.27
N ILE A 77 -8.37 -9.82 12.61
CA ILE A 77 -7.38 -9.09 13.42
C ILE A 77 -5.99 -9.68 13.23
N ILE A 78 -5.88 -10.97 12.91
CA ILE A 78 -4.59 -11.63 12.76
C ILE A 78 -3.92 -11.12 11.47
N ALA A 79 -4.59 -11.17 10.32
CA ALA A 79 -3.98 -10.74 9.05
C ALA A 79 -3.72 -9.22 9.00
N TYR A 80 -4.69 -8.39 9.41
CA TYR A 80 -4.54 -6.93 9.37
C TYR A 80 -3.75 -6.38 10.58
N GLY A 81 -3.91 -6.97 11.76
CA GLY A 81 -3.19 -6.56 12.96
C GLY A 81 -1.69 -6.87 12.92
N ILE A 82 -1.28 -8.02 12.34
CA ILE A 82 0.15 -8.31 12.12
C ILE A 82 0.77 -7.24 11.23
N ARG A 83 0.06 -6.79 10.19
CA ARG A 83 0.58 -5.77 9.28
C ARG A 83 0.73 -4.42 9.98
N ILE A 84 -0.26 -3.97 10.77
CA ILE A 84 -0.12 -2.74 11.60
C ILE A 84 1.05 -2.88 12.57
N ALA A 85 1.20 -4.05 13.22
CA ALA A 85 2.31 -4.30 14.13
C ALA A 85 3.67 -4.24 13.43
N MET A 86 3.78 -4.79 12.21
CA MET A 86 4.98 -4.72 11.38
C MET A 86 5.34 -3.28 11.00
N TYR A 87 4.36 -2.48 10.56
CA TYR A 87 4.58 -1.05 10.26
C TYR A 87 4.93 -0.24 11.51
N THR A 88 4.31 -0.55 12.65
CA THR A 88 4.62 0.09 13.94
C THR A 88 6.04 -0.25 14.39
N ALA A 89 6.47 -1.51 14.24
CA ALA A 89 7.84 -1.92 14.53
C ALA A 89 8.84 -1.21 13.61
N LEU A 90 8.55 -1.11 12.31
CA LEU A 90 9.37 -0.35 11.36
C LEU A 90 9.46 1.14 11.76
N ALA A 91 8.35 1.74 12.19
CA ALA A 91 8.29 3.12 12.64
C ALA A 91 9.14 3.35 13.90
N ILE A 92 9.07 2.45 14.88
CA ILE A 92 9.89 2.51 16.11
C ILE A 92 11.37 2.32 15.76
N MET A 93 11.70 1.37 14.88
CA MET A 93 13.06 1.13 14.45
C MET A 93 13.64 2.37 13.73
N MET A 94 12.90 2.95 12.79
CA MET A 94 13.30 4.20 12.13
C MET A 94 13.45 5.35 13.13
N GLY A 95 12.46 5.57 13.99
CA GLY A 95 12.49 6.66 14.96
C GLY A 95 13.62 6.55 15.98
N THR A 96 14.04 5.34 16.34
CA THR A 96 15.16 5.12 17.28
C THR A 96 16.53 5.18 16.61
N ILE A 97 16.65 4.79 15.33
CA ILE A 97 17.92 4.94 14.58
C ILE A 97 18.24 6.41 14.34
N TRP A 98 17.25 7.21 13.94
CA TRP A 98 17.39 8.65 13.70
C TRP A 98 16.78 9.44 14.87
N LEU A 99 17.28 9.21 16.08
CA LEU A 99 16.72 9.80 17.28
C LEU A 99 17.14 11.28 17.43
N ARG A 100 16.15 12.17 17.51
CA ARG A 100 16.29 13.60 17.86
C ARG A 100 17.38 14.33 17.09
N LEU A 101 17.25 14.38 15.76
CA LEU A 101 18.21 15.11 14.93
C LEU A 101 18.13 16.61 15.23
N SER A 102 19.29 17.21 15.49
CA SER A 102 19.40 18.66 15.66
C SER A 102 19.53 19.36 14.30
N PRO A 103 19.01 20.58 14.12
CA PRO A 103 19.10 21.32 12.86
C PRO A 103 20.51 21.93 12.67
N VAL A 104 21.51 21.07 12.49
CA VAL A 104 22.91 21.42 12.23
C VAL A 104 23.39 20.74 10.96
N GLN A 105 24.42 21.30 10.31
CA GLN A 105 24.98 20.78 9.06
C GLN A 105 25.29 19.28 9.12
N ALA A 106 25.84 18.81 10.24
CA ALA A 106 26.22 17.41 10.45
C ALA A 106 25.04 16.41 10.33
N HIS A 107 23.81 16.86 10.57
CA HIS A 107 22.62 16.01 10.53
C HIS A 107 21.78 16.17 9.25
N ILE A 108 22.16 17.06 8.32
CA ILE A 108 21.43 17.23 7.05
C ILE A 108 21.33 15.90 6.32
N GLN A 109 22.46 15.18 6.15
CA GLN A 109 22.46 13.87 5.51
C GLN A 109 21.62 12.84 6.28
N SER A 110 21.64 12.90 7.62
CA SER A 110 20.83 12.02 8.46
C SER A 110 19.33 12.24 8.24
N PHE A 111 18.88 13.50 8.08
CA PHE A 111 17.49 13.81 7.73
C PHE A 111 17.13 13.23 6.36
N ILE A 112 17.97 13.43 5.34
CA ILE A 112 17.73 12.90 3.99
C ILE A 112 17.63 11.37 4.02
N ASN A 113 18.54 10.70 4.74
CA ASN A 113 18.52 9.25 4.90
C ASN A 113 17.24 8.76 5.61
N ALA A 114 16.80 9.47 6.64
CA ALA A 114 15.55 9.15 7.35
C ALA A 114 14.34 9.32 6.42
N ILE A 115 14.28 10.39 5.63
CA ILE A 115 13.22 10.64 4.65
C ILE A 115 13.15 9.50 3.63
N PHE A 116 14.29 9.12 3.04
CA PHE A 116 14.37 8.01 2.10
C PHE A 116 13.91 6.70 2.75
N PHE A 117 14.42 6.39 3.95
CA PHE A 117 14.04 5.18 4.66
C PHE A 117 12.53 5.13 4.93
N GLY A 118 11.97 6.24 5.41
CA GLY A 118 10.55 6.37 5.75
C GLY A 118 9.61 6.13 4.58
N GLY A 119 9.91 6.66 3.39
CA GLY A 119 9.11 6.36 2.19
C GLY A 119 9.40 4.96 1.63
N ALA A 120 10.66 4.68 1.29
CA ALA A 120 11.02 3.48 0.56
C ALA A 120 10.70 2.18 1.30
N PHE A 121 11.00 2.10 2.62
CA PHE A 121 10.73 0.88 3.38
C PHE A 121 9.25 0.71 3.72
N THR A 122 8.52 1.80 3.92
CA THR A 122 7.07 1.75 4.11
C THR A 122 6.39 1.18 2.86
N SER A 123 6.78 1.65 1.68
CA SER A 123 6.35 1.06 0.41
C SER A 123 6.79 -0.37 0.19
N PHE A 124 8.04 -0.70 0.52
CA PHE A 124 8.57 -2.05 0.37
C PHE A 124 7.76 -3.07 1.18
N MET A 125 7.35 -2.70 2.41
CA MET A 125 6.55 -3.56 3.29
C MET A 125 5.15 -3.86 2.77
N ALA A 126 4.65 -3.14 1.74
CA ALA A 126 3.37 -3.44 1.10
C ALA A 126 3.32 -4.87 0.52
N VAL A 127 4.47 -5.49 0.22
CA VAL A 127 4.55 -6.91 -0.22
C VAL A 127 3.88 -7.89 0.74
N ALA A 128 3.79 -7.55 2.03
CA ALA A 128 3.06 -8.34 3.02
C ALA A 128 1.55 -8.45 2.72
N TYR A 129 1.02 -7.66 1.76
CA TYR A 129 -0.39 -7.75 1.35
C TYR A 129 -0.70 -8.94 0.45
N ILE A 130 0.31 -9.42 -0.28
CA ILE A 130 0.12 -10.38 -1.36
C ILE A 130 -0.70 -11.61 -0.92
N PRO A 131 -0.44 -12.24 0.24
CA PRO A 131 -1.23 -13.39 0.68
C PRO A 131 -2.72 -13.08 0.83
N SER A 132 -3.05 -11.99 1.54
CA SER A 132 -4.44 -11.58 1.79
C SER A 132 -5.18 -11.26 0.49
N PHE A 133 -4.51 -10.58 -0.44
CA PHE A 133 -5.11 -10.28 -1.74
C PHE A 133 -5.33 -11.54 -2.59
N LEU A 134 -4.39 -12.50 -2.57
CA LEU A 134 -4.54 -13.77 -3.29
C LEU A 134 -5.70 -14.61 -2.72
N GLU A 135 -5.91 -14.58 -1.40
CA GLU A 135 -7.05 -15.20 -0.75
C GLU A 135 -8.38 -14.56 -1.19
N ASP A 136 -8.47 -13.23 -1.14
CA ASP A 136 -9.65 -12.48 -1.58
C ASP A 136 -9.93 -12.73 -3.07
N ARG A 137 -8.89 -12.83 -3.90
CA ARG A 137 -9.00 -13.18 -5.32
C ARG A 137 -9.53 -14.61 -5.51
N ALA A 138 -9.11 -15.57 -4.70
CA ALA A 138 -9.60 -16.94 -4.79
C ALA A 138 -11.10 -17.04 -4.44
N LEU A 139 -11.55 -16.26 -3.46
CA LEU A 139 -12.97 -16.13 -3.13
C LEU A 139 -13.73 -15.46 -4.28
N TYR A 140 -13.20 -14.36 -4.83
CA TYR A 140 -13.77 -13.66 -5.97
C TYR A 140 -14.02 -14.57 -7.19
N ILE A 141 -13.07 -15.45 -7.52
CA ILE A 141 -13.23 -16.39 -8.64
C ILE A 141 -14.45 -17.29 -8.44
N LYS A 142 -14.66 -17.80 -7.21
CA LYS A 142 -15.82 -18.64 -6.88
C LYS A 142 -17.12 -17.85 -6.98
N GLU A 143 -17.15 -16.63 -6.47
CA GLU A 143 -18.35 -15.78 -6.49
C GLU A 143 -18.70 -15.30 -7.89
N ARG A 144 -17.70 -15.00 -8.71
CA ARG A 144 -17.88 -14.68 -10.13
C ARG A 144 -18.40 -15.87 -10.93
N ALA A 145 -17.96 -17.09 -10.64
CA ALA A 145 -18.47 -18.30 -11.28
C ALA A 145 -19.98 -18.50 -11.02
N ASN A 146 -20.47 -18.01 -9.88
CA ASN A 146 -21.89 -17.99 -9.54
C ASN A 146 -22.65 -16.77 -10.11
N GLY A 147 -21.98 -15.91 -10.90
CA GLY A 147 -22.61 -14.73 -11.52
C GLY A 147 -22.89 -13.56 -10.58
N LEU A 148 -22.30 -13.52 -9.38
CA LEU A 148 -22.66 -12.54 -8.35
C LEU A 148 -22.18 -11.11 -8.63
N TYR A 149 -20.92 -10.91 -9.08
CA TYR A 149 -20.37 -9.58 -9.40
C TYR A 149 -19.14 -9.63 -10.31
N GLY A 150 -18.85 -8.50 -10.96
CA GLY A 150 -17.74 -8.33 -11.91
C GLY A 150 -16.41 -7.85 -11.27
N PRO A 151 -15.32 -7.82 -12.06
CA PRO A 151 -13.98 -7.43 -11.57
C PRO A 151 -13.90 -5.98 -11.11
N ALA A 152 -14.73 -5.09 -11.67
CA ALA A 152 -14.79 -3.70 -11.23
C ALA A 152 -15.32 -3.58 -9.79
N ALA A 153 -16.38 -4.31 -9.44
CA ALA A 153 -16.95 -4.29 -8.10
C ALA A 153 -15.98 -4.87 -7.06
N PHE A 154 -15.25 -5.92 -7.43
CA PHE A 154 -14.19 -6.50 -6.59
C PHE A 154 -13.10 -5.48 -6.24
N LEU A 155 -12.52 -4.83 -7.26
CA LEU A 155 -11.42 -3.88 -7.05
C LEU A 155 -11.87 -2.59 -6.38
N LEU A 156 -13.07 -2.09 -6.67
CA LEU A 156 -13.60 -0.92 -5.98
C LEU A 156 -13.83 -1.20 -4.49
N ALA A 157 -14.39 -2.37 -4.16
CA ALA A 157 -14.54 -2.76 -2.77
C ALA A 157 -13.18 -2.90 -2.08
N ASN A 158 -12.18 -3.48 -2.77
CA ASN A 158 -10.81 -3.57 -2.27
C ASN A 158 -10.20 -2.20 -1.93
N ILE A 159 -10.34 -1.21 -2.83
CA ILE A 159 -9.83 0.15 -2.60
C ILE A 159 -10.54 0.81 -1.40
N VAL A 160 -11.88 0.74 -1.37
CA VAL A 160 -12.67 1.38 -0.29
C VAL A 160 -12.37 0.75 1.07
N THR A 161 -12.20 -0.57 1.13
CA THR A 161 -11.82 -1.26 2.37
C THR A 161 -10.36 -0.99 2.78
N GLY A 162 -9.45 -0.84 1.81
CA GLY A 162 -8.03 -0.57 2.07
C GLY A 162 -7.74 0.85 2.59
N ILE A 163 -8.45 1.87 2.10
CA ILE A 163 -8.18 3.28 2.43
C ILE A 163 -8.13 3.57 3.95
N PRO A 164 -9.14 3.20 4.76
CA PRO A 164 -9.11 3.46 6.21
C PRO A 164 -7.92 2.78 6.91
N TYR A 165 -7.61 1.55 6.49
CA TYR A 165 -6.50 0.77 7.04
C TYR A 165 -5.15 1.42 6.72
N LEU A 166 -4.94 1.83 5.46
CA LEU A 166 -3.73 2.51 5.03
C LEU A 166 -3.59 3.88 5.70
N PHE A 167 -4.69 4.60 5.91
CA PHE A 167 -4.67 5.88 6.62
C PHE A 167 -4.23 5.73 8.08
N VAL A 168 -4.80 4.76 8.82
CA VAL A 168 -4.39 4.47 10.20
C VAL A 168 -2.92 4.05 10.26
N THR A 169 -2.47 3.24 9.28
CA THR A 169 -1.07 2.81 9.18
C THR A 169 -0.14 4.01 8.95
N ALA A 170 -0.45 4.88 7.97
CA ALA A 170 0.31 6.08 7.66
C ALA A 170 0.38 7.04 8.86
N LEU A 171 -0.76 7.23 9.56
CA LEU A 171 -0.85 8.10 10.72
C LEU A 171 -0.01 7.56 11.88
N THR A 172 -0.13 6.27 12.20
CA THR A 172 0.64 5.62 13.27
C THR A 172 2.15 5.72 12.99
N PHE A 173 2.55 5.40 11.76
CA PHE A 173 3.94 5.52 11.33
C PHE A 173 4.45 6.97 11.44
N SER A 174 3.65 7.93 10.99
CA SER A 174 3.99 9.36 11.04
C SER A 174 4.14 9.86 12.48
N VAL A 175 3.19 9.55 13.37
CA VAL A 175 3.27 9.98 14.78
C VAL A 175 4.56 9.49 15.42
N ILE A 176 4.94 8.23 15.22
CA ILE A 176 6.14 7.68 15.84
C ILE A 176 7.40 8.31 15.24
N THR A 177 7.53 8.27 13.91
CA THR A 177 8.77 8.68 13.22
C THR A 177 8.99 10.19 13.23
N TYR A 178 7.93 10.99 13.08
CA TYR A 178 8.03 12.44 12.97
C TYR A 178 8.50 13.08 14.28
N TRP A 179 7.90 12.65 15.40
CA TRP A 179 8.22 13.17 16.73
C TRP A 179 9.54 12.62 17.27
N LEU A 180 9.88 11.35 17.00
CA LEU A 180 11.18 10.80 17.39
C LEU A 180 12.34 11.38 16.57
N GLY A 181 12.12 11.65 15.29
CA GLY A 181 13.13 12.20 14.37
C GLY A 181 13.43 13.68 14.55
N ASN A 182 12.58 14.43 15.28
CA ASN A 182 12.66 15.89 15.42
C ASN A 182 12.64 16.61 14.05
N PHE A 183 11.74 16.16 13.17
CA PHE A 183 11.40 16.83 11.91
C PHE A 183 10.78 18.21 12.18
N ALA A 184 10.59 19.02 11.12
CA ALA A 184 10.14 20.41 11.26
C ALA A 184 8.90 20.55 12.17
N PRO A 185 8.94 21.31 13.28
CA PRO A 185 7.89 21.30 14.31
C PRO A 185 6.64 22.13 13.93
N SER A 186 6.09 21.94 12.73
CA SER A 186 4.89 22.61 12.25
C SER A 186 3.76 21.61 12.01
N ALA A 187 2.54 21.99 12.40
CA ALA A 187 1.35 21.18 12.13
C ALA A 187 1.15 20.95 10.62
N SER A 188 1.39 21.98 9.79
CA SER A 188 1.28 21.85 8.33
C SER A 188 2.31 20.86 7.76
N ALA A 189 3.52 20.84 8.33
CA ALA A 189 4.58 19.94 7.91
C ALA A 189 4.30 18.49 8.32
N PHE A 190 3.73 18.27 9.51
CA PHE A 190 3.29 16.95 9.95
C PHE A 190 2.21 16.37 9.03
N PHE A 191 1.15 17.12 8.74
CA PHE A 191 0.07 16.63 7.88
C PHE A 191 0.53 16.43 6.42
N THR A 192 1.44 17.27 5.93
CA THR A 192 2.02 17.09 4.59
C THR A 192 2.88 15.82 4.52
N TRP A 193 3.68 15.53 5.55
CA TRP A 193 4.43 14.28 5.68
C TRP A 193 3.49 13.06 5.70
N THR A 194 2.45 13.08 6.53
CA THR A 194 1.46 11.99 6.61
C THR A 194 0.72 11.80 5.29
N MET A 195 0.37 12.88 4.59
CA MET A 195 -0.27 12.80 3.28
C MET A 195 0.63 12.14 2.23
N TRP A 196 1.92 12.49 2.18
CA TRP A 196 2.87 11.84 1.27
C TRP A 196 3.04 10.36 1.58
N LEU A 197 3.18 9.98 2.85
CA LEU A 197 3.26 8.56 3.25
C LEU A 197 1.97 7.80 2.98
N PHE A 198 0.81 8.44 3.12
CA PHE A 198 -0.47 7.83 2.78
C PHE A 198 -0.57 7.55 1.28
N LEU A 199 -0.23 8.53 0.43
CA LEU A 199 -0.19 8.34 -1.02
C LEU A 199 0.81 7.25 -1.43
N ASP A 200 1.97 7.21 -0.78
CA ASP A 200 3.00 6.18 -0.96
C ASP A 200 2.45 4.78 -0.70
N LEU A 201 1.81 4.58 0.45
CA LEU A 201 1.16 3.32 0.83
C LEU A 201 0.06 2.90 -0.15
N VAL A 202 -0.78 3.84 -0.60
CA VAL A 202 -1.85 3.57 -1.57
C VAL A 202 -1.26 3.17 -2.93
N ALA A 203 -0.20 3.84 -3.38
CA ALA A 203 0.51 3.50 -4.62
C ALA A 203 1.18 2.13 -4.53
N ALA A 204 1.88 1.85 -3.44
CA ALA A 204 2.54 0.57 -3.19
C ALA A 204 1.52 -0.58 -3.14
N GLU A 205 0.38 -0.42 -2.47
CA GLU A 205 -0.67 -1.42 -2.46
C GLU A 205 -1.30 -1.62 -3.85
N SER A 206 -1.45 -0.54 -4.63
CA SER A 206 -1.96 -0.61 -6.00
C SER A 206 -1.01 -1.40 -6.91
N LEU A 207 0.31 -1.24 -6.74
CA LEU A 207 1.32 -2.05 -7.43
C LEU A 207 1.21 -3.52 -7.02
N VAL A 208 1.07 -3.82 -5.73
CA VAL A 208 0.88 -5.19 -5.23
C VAL A 208 -0.35 -5.83 -5.85
N VAL A 209 -1.48 -5.12 -5.90
CA VAL A 209 -2.73 -5.60 -6.49
C VAL A 209 -2.59 -5.86 -7.99
N LEU A 210 -1.89 -4.98 -8.72
CA LEU A 210 -1.59 -5.18 -10.14
C LEU A 210 -0.77 -6.46 -10.35
N VAL A 211 0.36 -6.61 -9.64
CA VAL A 211 1.26 -7.76 -9.78
C VAL A 211 0.57 -9.06 -9.37
N ALA A 212 -0.10 -9.10 -8.23
CA ALA A 212 -0.79 -10.29 -7.74
C ALA A 212 -2.01 -10.68 -8.61
N SER A 213 -2.64 -9.71 -9.28
CA SER A 213 -3.67 -9.99 -10.29
C SER A 213 -3.08 -10.62 -11.56
N ALA A 214 -1.89 -10.17 -11.96
CA ALA A 214 -1.17 -10.67 -13.14
C ALA A 214 -0.46 -12.01 -12.90
N LEU A 215 -0.03 -12.28 -11.67
CA LEU A 215 0.76 -13.45 -11.30
C LEU A 215 0.18 -14.06 -10.02
N PRO A 216 -0.87 -14.89 -10.10
CA PRO A 216 -1.58 -15.44 -8.93
C PRO A 216 -0.81 -16.59 -8.24
N ILE A 217 0.52 -16.49 -8.20
CA ILE A 217 1.43 -17.41 -7.51
C ILE A 217 2.17 -16.58 -6.48
N PHE A 218 1.99 -16.89 -5.19
CA PHE A 218 2.51 -16.09 -4.07
C PHE A 218 4.01 -15.77 -4.22
N ILE A 219 4.85 -16.78 -4.44
CA ILE A 219 6.31 -16.62 -4.53
C ILE A 219 6.70 -15.73 -5.72
N VAL A 220 6.04 -15.89 -6.86
CA VAL A 220 6.33 -15.11 -8.07
C VAL A 220 5.87 -13.66 -7.91
N ALA A 221 4.67 -13.43 -7.39
CA ALA A 221 4.17 -12.10 -7.10
C ALA A 221 5.06 -11.36 -6.10
N LEU A 222 5.53 -12.07 -5.06
CA LEU A 222 6.45 -11.54 -4.06
C LEU A 222 7.77 -11.12 -4.71
N ALA A 223 8.40 -12.00 -5.51
CA ALA A 223 9.66 -11.71 -6.17
C ALA A 223 9.56 -10.53 -7.14
N VAL A 224 8.51 -10.47 -7.97
CA VAL A 224 8.30 -9.39 -8.94
C VAL A 224 8.02 -8.05 -8.24
N THR A 225 7.21 -8.06 -7.18
CA THR A 225 6.92 -6.83 -6.42
C THR A 225 8.16 -6.32 -5.69
N ALA A 226 8.95 -7.21 -5.08
CA ALA A 226 10.21 -6.85 -4.44
C ALA A 226 11.22 -6.29 -5.45
N PHE A 227 11.33 -6.90 -6.63
CA PHE A 227 12.16 -6.40 -7.73
C PHE A 227 11.71 -5.01 -8.19
N ALA A 228 10.41 -4.80 -8.40
CA ALA A 228 9.86 -3.51 -8.78
C ALA A 228 10.16 -2.43 -7.73
N ASN A 229 9.97 -2.73 -6.43
CA ASN A 229 10.32 -1.80 -5.35
C ASN A 229 11.83 -1.50 -5.30
N GLY A 230 12.69 -2.51 -5.47
CA GLY A 230 14.14 -2.29 -5.55
C GLY A 230 14.53 -1.37 -6.72
N LEU A 231 13.85 -1.54 -7.87
CA LEU A 231 14.03 -0.65 -9.02
C LEU A 231 13.58 0.79 -8.74
N TRP A 232 12.47 0.97 -8.02
CA TRP A 232 12.00 2.28 -7.57
C TRP A 232 12.97 2.94 -6.58
N MET A 233 13.58 2.18 -5.68
CA MET A 233 14.61 2.70 -4.78
C MET A 233 15.83 3.20 -5.55
N CYS A 234 16.29 2.47 -6.57
CA CYS A 234 17.42 2.86 -7.42
C CYS A 234 17.15 4.12 -8.25
N THR A 235 15.93 4.29 -8.74
CA THR A 235 15.53 5.39 -9.62
C THR A 235 14.81 6.52 -8.88
N GLY A 236 14.74 6.47 -7.55
CA GLY A 236 13.96 7.40 -6.71
C GLY A 236 14.59 8.78 -6.48
N GLY A 237 15.82 9.02 -6.96
CA GLY A 237 16.50 10.32 -6.82
C GLY A 237 17.36 10.47 -5.55
N PHE A 238 17.24 9.56 -4.58
CA PHE A 238 18.10 9.52 -3.39
C PHE A 238 19.48 8.88 -3.66
N LEU A 239 19.50 7.63 -4.16
CA LEU A 239 20.76 6.90 -4.40
C LEU A 239 21.59 7.52 -5.53
N VAL A 240 20.91 8.00 -6.57
CA VAL A 240 21.50 8.73 -7.68
C VAL A 240 20.63 9.96 -7.92
N PRO A 241 21.19 11.19 -7.83
CA PRO A 241 20.45 12.40 -8.12
C PRO A 241 19.86 12.36 -9.54
N THR A 242 18.62 12.84 -9.71
CA THR A 242 17.88 12.80 -10.99
C THR A 242 18.64 13.45 -12.15
N GLN A 243 19.50 14.44 -11.88
CA GLN A 243 20.31 15.12 -12.89
C GLN A 243 21.47 14.27 -13.43
N GLN A 244 21.97 13.33 -12.63
CA GLN A 244 23.09 12.45 -12.97
C GLN A 244 22.61 11.09 -13.55
N LEU A 245 21.30 10.84 -13.49
CA LEU A 245 20.72 9.59 -13.95
C LEU A 245 20.80 9.49 -15.49
N ASN A 246 21.23 8.33 -15.99
CA ASN A 246 21.28 8.05 -17.43
C ASN A 246 19.91 8.32 -18.08
N PRO A 247 19.85 8.98 -19.26
CA PRO A 247 18.62 9.27 -19.98
C PRO A 247 17.62 8.11 -20.05
N PHE A 248 18.08 6.88 -20.25
CA PHE A 248 17.21 5.70 -20.27
C PHE A 248 16.44 5.53 -18.94
N TRP A 249 17.16 5.47 -17.82
CA TRP A 249 16.56 5.29 -16.50
C TRP A 249 15.71 6.49 -16.06
N LYS A 250 16.10 7.70 -16.49
CA LYS A 250 15.36 8.93 -16.23
C LYS A 250 14.00 8.94 -16.94
N TYR A 251 13.96 8.74 -18.26
CA TYR A 251 12.69 8.87 -18.99
C TYR A 251 11.79 7.63 -18.86
N VAL A 252 12.36 6.44 -18.70
CA VAL A 252 11.58 5.19 -18.65
C VAL A 252 11.06 4.89 -17.23
N PHE A 253 11.88 5.13 -16.19
CA PHE A 253 11.56 4.67 -14.84
C PHE A 253 11.36 5.80 -13.83
N HIS A 254 12.15 6.87 -13.86
CA HIS A 254 12.04 7.92 -12.84
C HIS A 254 10.67 8.64 -12.83
N TYR A 255 10.12 8.99 -14.00
CA TYR A 255 8.83 9.70 -14.07
C TYR A 255 7.60 8.83 -13.78
N ILE A 256 7.72 7.51 -13.83
CA ILE A 256 6.64 6.59 -13.43
C ILE A 256 6.79 6.10 -11.99
N ASN A 257 7.91 6.46 -11.35
CA ASN A 257 8.24 6.04 -10.00
C ASN A 257 7.50 6.88 -8.97
N TYR A 258 6.49 6.29 -8.34
CA TYR A 258 5.73 6.95 -7.28
C TYR A 258 6.60 7.33 -6.06
N GLN A 259 7.63 6.54 -5.73
CA GLN A 259 8.53 6.82 -4.60
C GLN A 259 9.39 8.06 -4.85
N ALA A 260 9.72 8.37 -6.11
CA ALA A 260 10.48 9.58 -6.46
C ALA A 260 9.70 10.85 -6.07
N TYR A 261 8.41 10.88 -6.35
CA TYR A 261 7.53 11.99 -5.98
C TYR A 261 7.34 12.12 -4.48
N VAL A 262 7.23 10.99 -3.76
CA VAL A 262 7.14 10.97 -2.29
C VAL A 262 8.41 11.50 -1.66
N PHE A 263 9.57 11.04 -2.13
CA PHE A 263 10.87 11.50 -1.66
C PHE A 263 11.06 13.00 -1.91
N GLU A 264 10.78 13.48 -3.12
CA GLU A 264 10.84 14.91 -3.44
C GLU A 264 9.86 15.74 -2.59
N GLY A 265 8.62 15.27 -2.43
CA GLY A 265 7.60 15.97 -1.66
C GLY A 265 7.94 16.10 -0.17
N THR A 266 8.46 15.03 0.41
CA THR A 266 8.91 14.99 1.81
C THR A 266 10.21 15.77 2.04
N MET A 267 11.13 15.75 1.07
CA MET A 267 12.32 16.62 1.05
C MET A 267 11.93 18.10 1.09
N ILE A 268 11.05 18.53 0.17
CA ILE A 268 10.60 19.93 0.15
C ILE A 268 9.88 20.27 1.46
N ASN A 269 9.07 19.37 2.01
CA ASN A 269 8.38 19.60 3.27
C ASN A 269 9.33 19.85 4.45
N GLU A 270 10.43 19.10 4.56
CA GLU A 270 11.40 19.25 5.65
C GLU A 270 12.33 20.47 5.46
N PHE A 271 12.87 20.64 4.25
CA PHE A 271 13.94 21.61 4.01
C PHE A 271 13.43 23.00 3.56
N ALA A 272 12.22 23.14 3.03
CA ALA A 272 11.81 24.41 2.40
C ALA A 272 11.68 25.61 3.34
N ASN A 273 11.49 25.41 4.64
CA ASN A 273 11.33 26.50 5.62
C ASN A 273 12.18 26.25 6.88
N ARG A 274 13.25 25.46 6.79
CA ARG A 274 14.12 25.11 7.92
C ARG A 274 15.55 25.57 7.63
N GLN A 275 16.16 26.19 8.64
CA GLN A 275 17.56 26.61 8.61
C GLN A 275 18.41 25.65 9.44
N TYR A 276 19.66 25.45 9.03
CA TYR A 276 20.61 24.56 9.66
C TYR A 276 21.87 25.31 10.06
N ASP A 277 22.32 25.17 11.30
CA ASP A 277 23.54 25.83 11.78
C ASP A 277 24.79 25.14 11.22
N CYS A 278 25.72 25.93 10.69
CA CYS A 278 26.99 25.48 10.15
C CYS A 278 28.19 25.87 11.03
N GLY A 279 28.02 26.77 11.99
CA GLY A 279 29.07 27.26 12.89
C GLY A 279 29.26 28.78 12.83
N THR A 280 30.44 29.23 13.24
CA THR A 280 30.77 30.67 13.33
C THR A 280 31.39 31.20 12.04
N VAL A 281 31.14 32.48 11.78
CA VAL A 281 31.73 33.20 10.64
C VAL A 281 33.25 33.30 10.81
N ASN A 282 34.00 33.19 9.72
CA ASN A 282 35.44 33.47 9.76
C ASN A 282 35.63 34.98 10.05
N PRO A 283 36.30 35.36 11.15
CA PRO A 283 36.43 36.76 11.56
C PRO A 283 37.30 37.59 10.60
N LEU A 284 38.14 36.96 9.78
CA LEU A 284 39.05 37.63 8.85
C LEU A 284 38.43 37.87 7.48
N THR A 285 37.67 36.89 6.97
CA THR A 285 37.10 36.94 5.61
C THR A 285 35.61 37.26 5.58
N GLN A 286 34.93 37.28 6.74
CA GLN A 286 33.48 37.39 6.85
C GLN A 286 32.72 36.34 6.01
N GLN A 287 33.37 35.22 5.70
CA GLN A 287 32.79 34.13 4.90
C GLN A 287 32.52 32.89 5.75
N CYS A 288 31.53 32.12 5.32
CA CYS A 288 31.13 30.85 5.92
C CYS A 288 31.73 29.68 5.13
N ASN A 289 32.47 28.80 5.81
CA ASN A 289 32.98 27.56 5.22
C ASN A 289 32.00 26.41 5.50
N CYS A 290 30.94 26.32 4.69
CA CYS A 290 29.84 25.38 4.85
C CYS A 290 29.74 24.42 3.67
N GLN A 291 29.15 23.24 3.90
CA GLN A 291 28.92 22.23 2.86
C GLN A 291 27.93 22.71 1.78
N TYR A 292 26.97 23.54 2.18
CA TYR A 292 25.98 24.15 1.29
C TYR A 292 26.09 25.68 1.37
N ARG A 293 25.44 26.38 0.43
CA ARG A 293 25.38 27.84 0.44
C ARG A 293 24.73 28.32 1.75
N ALA A 294 25.47 29.13 2.50
CA ALA A 294 25.08 29.67 3.78
C ALA A 294 25.02 31.20 3.74
N SER A 295 24.13 31.77 4.54
CA SER A 295 24.05 33.21 4.80
C SER A 295 24.52 33.52 6.22
N VAL A 296 24.99 34.75 6.43
CA VAL A 296 25.38 35.23 7.76
C VAL A 296 24.17 35.88 8.41
N VAL A 297 23.73 35.35 9.55
CA VAL A 297 22.64 35.90 10.37
C VAL A 297 23.15 36.00 11.80
N ASP A 298 23.11 37.21 12.38
CA ASP A 298 23.54 37.49 13.76
C ASP A 298 24.94 36.94 14.13
N GLY A 299 25.89 37.02 13.19
CA GLY A 299 27.27 36.55 13.39
C GLY A 299 27.44 35.02 13.36
N ARG A 300 26.38 34.27 12.99
CA ARG A 300 26.40 32.82 12.76
C ARG A 300 26.21 32.49 11.29
N CYS A 301 26.79 31.36 10.87
CA CYS A 301 26.61 30.82 9.54
C CYS A 301 25.43 29.87 9.52
N VAL A 302 24.38 30.24 8.79
CA VAL A 302 23.17 29.43 8.65
C VAL A 302 22.98 28.98 7.21
N ILE A 303 22.69 27.71 7.02
CA ILE A 303 22.33 27.11 5.73
C ILE A 303 20.81 27.16 5.63
N ASP A 304 20.30 27.84 4.61
CA ASP A 304 18.89 27.72 4.26
C ASP A 304 18.65 26.37 3.59
N GLY A 305 17.60 25.65 3.99
CA GLY A 305 17.30 24.32 3.45
C GLY A 305 16.95 24.35 1.95
N THR A 306 16.59 25.51 1.41
CA THR A 306 16.47 25.74 -0.05
C THR A 306 17.78 25.42 -0.79
N SER A 307 18.95 25.74 -0.21
CA SER A 307 20.26 25.39 -0.78
C SER A 307 20.47 23.88 -0.87
N VAL A 308 19.87 23.10 0.03
CA VAL A 308 19.90 21.63 -0.01
C VAL A 308 18.99 21.13 -1.12
N LEU A 309 17.79 21.70 -1.26
CA LEU A 309 16.83 21.35 -2.32
C LEU A 309 17.39 21.65 -3.71
N ASP A 310 18.08 22.78 -3.89
CA ASP A 310 18.72 23.16 -5.14
C ASP A 310 19.78 22.15 -5.60
N ASN A 311 20.49 21.52 -4.66
CA ASN A 311 21.48 20.47 -4.99
C ASN A 311 20.82 19.23 -5.60
N TYR A 312 19.59 18.91 -5.17
CA TYR A 312 18.77 17.85 -5.74
C TYR A 312 17.93 18.31 -6.96
N GLY A 313 17.88 19.61 -7.22
CA GLY A 313 17.09 20.22 -8.29
C GLY A 313 15.59 20.29 -7.98
N TYR A 314 15.22 20.35 -6.69
CA TYR A 314 13.83 20.38 -6.25
C TYR A 314 13.34 21.81 -6.02
N SER A 315 12.15 22.12 -6.54
CA SER A 315 11.50 23.43 -6.36
C SER A 315 10.17 23.32 -5.61
N LYS A 316 9.88 24.33 -4.79
CA LYS A 316 8.68 24.44 -3.93
C LYS A 316 7.38 24.64 -4.72
N GLY A 317 7.44 25.22 -5.92
CA GLY A 317 6.27 25.71 -6.66
C GLY A 317 5.27 24.63 -7.11
N ASP A 318 5.70 23.39 -7.31
CA ASP A 318 4.95 22.39 -8.07
C ASP A 318 4.33 21.25 -7.24
N MET A 319 4.15 21.44 -5.92
CA MET A 319 3.62 20.37 -5.04
C MET A 319 2.26 19.83 -5.51
N GLY A 320 1.33 20.71 -5.90
CA GLY A 320 -0.01 20.29 -6.35
C GLY A 320 0.02 19.43 -7.61
N THR A 321 0.87 19.78 -8.57
CA THR A 321 1.09 19.00 -9.80
C THR A 321 1.65 17.62 -9.49
N LYS A 322 2.61 17.53 -8.56
CA LYS A 322 3.21 16.25 -8.13
C LYS A 322 2.19 15.34 -7.44
N ILE A 323 1.33 15.90 -6.59
CA ILE A 323 0.22 15.15 -5.98
C ILE A 323 -0.74 14.64 -7.06
N GLY A 324 -1.06 15.46 -8.06
CA GLY A 324 -1.89 15.05 -9.20
C GLY A 324 -1.28 13.90 -10.02
N ILE A 325 0.03 13.95 -10.28
CA ILE A 325 0.76 12.86 -10.95
C ILE A 325 0.71 11.58 -10.11
N MET A 326 0.92 11.69 -8.79
CA MET A 326 0.87 10.56 -7.87
C MET A 326 -0.49 9.85 -7.89
N ILE A 327 -1.58 10.62 -7.81
CA ILE A 327 -2.95 10.10 -7.90
C ILE A 327 -3.18 9.45 -9.27
N SER A 328 -2.65 10.04 -10.35
CA SER A 328 -2.74 9.47 -11.70
C SER A 328 -2.04 8.12 -11.79
N ILE A 329 -0.84 7.97 -11.21
CA ILE A 329 -0.11 6.69 -11.17
C ILE A 329 -0.92 5.63 -10.41
N ILE A 330 -1.50 5.99 -9.25
CA ILE A 330 -2.37 5.09 -8.46
C ILE A 330 -3.55 4.60 -9.31
N VAL A 331 -4.25 5.52 -9.98
CA VAL A 331 -5.39 5.19 -10.83
C VAL A 331 -4.96 4.27 -11.98
N VAL A 332 -3.85 4.57 -12.64
CA VAL A 332 -3.31 3.74 -13.73
C VAL A 332 -3.00 2.33 -13.24
N TYR A 333 -2.33 2.15 -12.10
CA TYR A 333 -2.07 0.80 -11.55
C TYR A 333 -3.35 0.03 -11.26
N ARG A 334 -4.37 0.69 -10.68
CA ARG A 334 -5.67 0.05 -10.40
C ARG A 334 -6.43 -0.30 -11.68
N LEU A 335 -6.40 0.56 -12.70
CA LEU A 335 -7.01 0.29 -14.01
C LEU A 335 -6.30 -0.84 -14.75
N LEU A 336 -4.97 -0.89 -14.71
CA LEU A 336 -4.21 -2.02 -15.26
C LEU A 336 -4.53 -3.32 -14.52
N GLY A 337 -4.64 -3.29 -13.19
CA GLY A 337 -5.06 -4.45 -12.39
C GLY A 337 -6.45 -4.92 -12.78
N TRP A 338 -7.39 -3.99 -12.98
CA TRP A 338 -8.73 -4.29 -13.47
C TRP A 338 -8.71 -4.92 -14.86
N PHE A 339 -7.93 -4.35 -15.78
CA PHE A 339 -7.77 -4.86 -17.15
C PHE A 339 -7.26 -6.31 -17.14
N VAL A 340 -6.25 -6.60 -16.32
CA VAL A 340 -5.70 -7.95 -16.14
C VAL A 340 -6.77 -8.93 -15.62
N LEU A 341 -7.55 -8.55 -14.61
CA LEU A 341 -8.65 -9.38 -14.08
C LEU A 341 -9.82 -9.54 -15.06
N TYR A 342 -10.00 -8.57 -15.96
CA TYR A 342 -11.01 -8.63 -17.00
C TYR A 342 -10.64 -9.63 -18.11
N PHE A 343 -9.38 -9.64 -18.55
CA PHE A 343 -8.89 -10.54 -19.60
C PHE A 343 -8.68 -11.99 -19.14
N ARG A 344 -8.28 -12.22 -17.89
CA ARG A 344 -8.16 -13.57 -17.31
C ARG A 344 -9.51 -14.19 -16.96
N ARG A 345 -10.41 -14.31 -17.95
CA ARG A 345 -11.74 -14.94 -17.80
C ARG A 345 -11.71 -16.45 -17.54
N ARG A 346 -10.54 -17.07 -17.40
CA ARG A 346 -10.36 -18.50 -17.11
C ARG A 346 -9.57 -18.71 -15.83
#